data_AF-A0A946FLN7-F1
#
_entry.id   AF-A0A946FLN7-F1
#
_cell.length_a   1.000
_cell.length_b   1.000
_cell.length_c   1.000
_cell.angle_alpha   90.00
_cell.angle_beta   90.00
_cell.angle_gamma   90.00
#
_symmetry.space_group_name_H-M   'P 1'
#
loop_
_entity.id
_entity.type
_entity.pdbx_description
1 polymer ?
#
loop_
_entity_poly.entity_id
_entity_poly.type
_entity_poly.pdbx_seq_one_letter_code
_entity_poly.pdbx_strand_id
1 'polypeptide(L)'
;MALSGRLFSHVIVGAALALGACTSPVAINGKYAEPIGTAPVIENPTPYTQALYCIGQQVTQQPSPFVLAVGKVADYTGKDDLETGKRLTQGAALMVMSALSKAGVPMVERFDTSVAELELKYANNKLISDRGGNGPYRKIMSGSVPGSTHHV
;
A
#
# COMPACT_ATOMS: atom_id res chain seq x y z
N MET A 1 -44.12 22.33 -0.47
CA MET A 1 -42.69 22.58 -0.77
C MET A 1 -41.74 21.43 -0.39
N ALA A 2 -42.25 20.21 -0.08
CA ALA A 2 -41.41 19.06 0.32
C ALA A 2 -41.17 18.01 -0.79
N LEU A 3 -41.90 18.09 -1.91
CA LEU A 3 -41.83 17.12 -3.01
C LEU A 3 -40.59 17.31 -3.90
N SER A 4 -40.12 18.55 -4.03
CA SER A 4 -38.95 18.93 -4.84
C SER A 4 -37.62 18.43 -4.27
N GLY A 5 -37.50 18.30 -2.95
CA GLY A 5 -36.24 17.90 -2.30
C GLY A 5 -35.94 16.40 -2.41
N ARG A 6 -36.98 15.56 -2.46
CA ARG A 6 -36.84 14.10 -2.59
C ARG A 6 -36.43 13.68 -4.01
N LEU A 7 -36.96 14.34 -5.04
CA LEU A 7 -36.55 14.11 -6.42
C LEU A 7 -35.08 14.51 -6.65
N PHE A 8 -34.65 15.65 -6.10
CA PHE A 8 -33.29 16.14 -6.27
C PHE A 8 -32.26 15.21 -5.58
N SER A 9 -32.62 14.64 -4.42
CA SER A 9 -31.77 13.67 -3.71
C SER A 9 -31.59 12.36 -4.50
N HIS A 10 -32.64 11.85 -5.15
CA HIS A 10 -32.54 10.64 -5.97
C HIS A 10 -31.72 10.83 -7.25
N VAL A 11 -31.78 12.01 -7.87
CA VAL A 11 -30.96 12.36 -9.05
C VAL A 11 -29.47 12.40 -8.70
N ILE A 12 -29.11 12.95 -7.54
CA ILE A 12 -27.72 13.01 -7.08
C ILE A 12 -27.16 11.61 -6.78
N VAL A 13 -27.96 10.73 -6.13
CA VAL A 13 -27.56 9.34 -5.85
C VAL A 13 -27.41 8.54 -7.15
N GLY A 14 -28.32 8.72 -8.12
CA GLY A 14 -28.22 8.06 -9.43
C GLY A 14 -27.00 8.50 -10.23
N ALA A 15 -26.67 9.79 -10.23
CA ALA A 15 -25.48 10.31 -10.89
C ALA A 15 -24.18 9.79 -10.25
N ALA A 16 -24.13 9.69 -8.91
CA ALA A 16 -22.96 9.15 -8.21
C ALA A 16 -22.73 7.65 -8.50
N LEU A 17 -23.79 6.85 -8.61
CA LEU A 17 -23.69 5.43 -8.99
C LEU A 17 -23.24 5.25 -10.45
N ALA A 18 -23.67 6.13 -11.35
CA ALA A 18 -23.27 6.09 -12.76
C ALA A 18 -21.78 6.46 -12.97
N LEU A 19 -21.24 7.38 -12.15
CA LEU A 19 -19.83 7.79 -12.21
C LEU A 19 -18.87 6.72 -11.66
N GLY A 20 -19.33 5.86 -10.74
CA GLY A 20 -18.51 4.77 -10.17
C GLY A 20 -18.26 3.58 -11.13
N ALA A 21 -19.02 3.48 -12.23
CA ALA A 21 -18.91 2.37 -13.17
C ALA A 21 -17.66 2.42 -14.08
N CYS A 22 -16.92 3.54 -14.09
CA CYS A 22 -15.76 3.72 -14.97
C CYS A 22 -14.45 3.12 -14.43
N THR A 23 -14.42 2.62 -13.19
CA THR A 23 -13.20 2.04 -12.61
C THR A 23 -13.48 0.62 -12.12
N SER A 24 -13.24 -0.38 -12.98
CA SER A 24 -13.28 -1.78 -12.59
C SER A 24 -11.87 -2.26 -12.22
N PRO A 25 -11.66 -2.89 -11.05
CA PRO A 25 -10.39 -3.56 -10.75
C PRO A 25 -10.25 -4.90 -11.49
N VAL A 26 -11.20 -5.24 -12.38
CA VAL A 26 -11.21 -6.48 -13.15
C VAL A 26 -10.55 -6.24 -14.50
N ALA A 27 -9.52 -7.02 -14.79
CA ALA A 27 -8.86 -7.00 -16.10
C ALA A 27 -9.84 -7.39 -17.21
N ILE A 28 -9.90 -6.59 -18.28
CA ILE A 28 -10.63 -6.92 -19.51
C ILE A 28 -9.62 -7.55 -20.47
N ASN A 29 -9.84 -8.80 -20.87
CA ASN A 29 -8.88 -9.57 -21.70
C ASN A 29 -7.46 -9.63 -21.11
N GLY A 30 -7.37 -9.73 -19.78
CA GLY A 30 -6.10 -9.81 -19.04
C GLY A 30 -5.37 -8.48 -18.86
N LYS A 31 -5.87 -7.36 -19.42
CA LYS A 31 -5.30 -6.02 -19.25
C LYS A 31 -6.14 -5.17 -18.30
N TYR A 32 -5.46 -4.43 -17.43
CA TYR A 32 -6.12 -3.51 -16.49
C TYR A 32 -6.31 -2.09 -17.04
N ALA A 33 -5.47 -1.66 -17.98
CA ALA A 33 -5.55 -0.36 -18.62
C ALA A 33 -4.92 -0.39 -20.01
N GLU A 34 -5.27 0.58 -20.85
CA GLU A 34 -4.60 0.81 -22.12
C GLU A 34 -3.24 1.51 -21.85
N PRO A 35 -2.11 0.90 -22.22
CA PRO A 35 -0.79 1.43 -21.90
C PRO A 35 -0.44 2.64 -22.77
N ILE A 36 0.23 3.63 -22.17
CA ILE A 36 0.91 4.71 -22.89
C ILE A 36 2.26 4.17 -23.38
N GLY A 37 2.24 3.18 -24.27
CA GLY A 37 3.44 2.47 -24.75
C GLY A 37 3.18 1.01 -25.11
N THR A 38 4.26 0.23 -25.26
CA THR A 38 4.19 -1.18 -25.69
C THR A 38 4.10 -2.17 -24.55
N ALA A 39 4.48 -1.78 -23.33
CA ALA A 39 4.41 -2.65 -22.16
C ALA A 39 2.95 -2.85 -21.73
N PRO A 40 2.43 -4.09 -21.74
CA PRO A 40 1.04 -4.33 -21.40
C PRO A 40 0.84 -4.23 -19.87
N VAL A 41 -0.27 -3.63 -19.44
CA VAL A 41 -0.66 -3.55 -18.01
C VAL A 41 -1.38 -4.85 -17.62
N ILE A 42 -0.60 -5.87 -17.28
CA ILE A 42 -1.08 -7.23 -16.95
C ILE A 42 -0.57 -7.65 -15.57
N GLU A 43 -1.15 -8.71 -15.00
CA GLU A 43 -0.59 -9.39 -13.82
C GLU A 43 0.83 -9.92 -14.10
N ASN A 44 1.70 -9.83 -13.11
CA ASN A 44 3.01 -10.48 -13.10
C ASN A 44 3.04 -11.59 -12.03
N PRO A 45 2.55 -12.80 -12.34
CA PRO A 45 2.53 -13.90 -11.39
C PRO A 45 3.92 -14.55 -11.25
N THR A 46 4.30 -14.84 -10.02
CA THR A 46 5.41 -15.74 -9.68
C THR A 46 4.86 -17.14 -9.34
N PRO A 47 5.72 -18.19 -9.25
CA PRO A 47 5.28 -19.53 -8.83
C PRO A 47 4.53 -19.58 -7.49
N TYR A 48 4.74 -18.59 -6.61
CA TYR A 48 4.05 -18.49 -5.32
C TYR A 48 2.64 -17.87 -5.40
N THR A 49 2.25 -17.29 -6.54
CA THR A 49 1.04 -16.46 -6.66
C THR A 49 -0.24 -17.23 -6.31
N GLN A 50 -0.36 -18.49 -6.75
CA GLN A 50 -1.55 -19.30 -6.43
C GLN A 50 -1.70 -19.57 -4.92
N ALA A 51 -0.59 -19.80 -4.23
CA ALA A 51 -0.59 -20.01 -2.79
C ALA A 51 -0.95 -18.72 -2.04
N LEU A 52 -0.46 -17.57 -2.50
CA LEU A 52 -0.78 -16.26 -1.93
C LEU A 52 -2.26 -15.89 -2.10
N TYR A 53 -2.86 -16.22 -3.26
CA TYR A 53 -4.31 -16.04 -3.46
C TYR A 53 -5.13 -16.94 -2.54
N CYS A 54 -4.68 -18.18 -2.32
CA CYS A 54 -5.29 -19.06 -1.32
C CYS A 54 -5.23 -18.40 0.07
N ILE A 55 -4.09 -17.87 0.51
CA ILE A 55 -3.99 -17.17 1.79
C ILE A 55 -4.93 -15.95 1.85
N GLY A 56 -5.03 -15.17 0.78
CA GLY A 56 -5.87 -13.96 0.75
C GLY A 56 -7.37 -14.23 0.90
N GLN A 57 -7.86 -15.38 0.44
CA GLN A 57 -9.23 -15.81 0.70
C GLN A 57 -9.52 -15.97 2.20
N GLN A 58 -8.53 -16.43 2.98
CA GLN A 58 -8.66 -16.64 4.43
C GLN A 58 -8.56 -15.31 5.17
N VAL A 59 -7.65 -14.43 4.74
CA VAL A 59 -7.49 -13.08 5.32
C VAL A 59 -8.80 -12.29 5.21
N THR A 60 -9.49 -12.37 4.07
CA THR A 60 -10.76 -11.66 3.83
C THR A 60 -11.90 -12.17 4.73
N GLN A 61 -11.84 -13.43 5.17
CA GLN A 61 -12.84 -14.05 6.04
C GLN A 61 -12.59 -13.76 7.53
N GLN A 62 -11.48 -13.11 7.87
CA GLN A 62 -11.10 -12.92 9.26
C GLN A 62 -11.92 -11.78 9.92
N PRO A 63 -12.59 -12.03 11.05
CA PRO A 63 -13.59 -11.11 11.62
C PRO A 63 -13.00 -9.83 12.21
N SER A 64 -11.70 -9.81 12.51
CA SER A 64 -11.00 -8.65 13.06
C SER A 64 -9.85 -8.24 12.13
N PRO A 65 -9.78 -6.96 11.71
CA PRO A 65 -8.65 -6.50 10.91
C PRO A 65 -7.38 -6.52 11.77
N PHE A 66 -6.40 -7.32 11.38
CA PHE A 66 -5.05 -7.28 11.92
C PHE A 66 -4.16 -6.53 10.94
N VAL A 67 -3.32 -5.62 11.44
CA VAL A 67 -2.34 -4.89 10.63
C VAL A 67 -0.94 -5.37 11.00
N LEU A 68 -0.15 -5.76 10.00
CA LEU A 68 1.24 -6.19 10.18
C LEU A 68 2.21 -5.03 9.93
N ALA A 69 3.13 -4.80 10.85
CA ALA A 69 4.32 -4.00 10.59
C ALA A 69 5.42 -4.92 10.04
N VAL A 70 5.89 -4.63 8.82
CA VAL A 70 7.01 -5.39 8.22
C VAL A 70 8.30 -4.59 8.39
N GLY A 71 9.24 -5.18 9.13
CA GLY A 71 10.56 -4.63 9.37
C GLY A 71 11.64 -5.17 8.44
N LYS A 72 12.88 -5.12 8.90
CA LYS A 72 14.01 -5.76 8.20
C LYS A 72 14.00 -7.27 8.42
N VAL A 73 14.11 -8.02 7.33
CA VAL A 73 14.31 -9.46 7.34
C VAL A 73 15.79 -9.72 7.06
N ALA A 74 16.55 -10.02 8.12
CA ALA A 74 17.99 -10.23 8.03
C ALA A 74 18.36 -11.68 7.70
N ASP A 75 19.41 -11.84 6.91
CA ASP A 75 20.03 -13.14 6.66
C ASP A 75 21.01 -13.47 7.80
N TYR A 76 20.67 -14.48 8.60
CA TYR A 76 21.50 -15.00 9.68
C TYR A 76 22.20 -16.32 9.34
N THR A 77 22.20 -16.76 8.08
CA THR A 77 22.87 -18.00 7.67
C THR A 77 24.40 -17.92 7.78
N GLY A 78 24.95 -16.71 7.85
CA GLY A 78 26.39 -16.47 7.89
C GLY A 78 27.10 -16.84 6.59
N LYS A 79 26.37 -17.01 5.47
CA LYS A 79 26.94 -17.38 4.18
C LYS A 79 27.25 -16.13 3.36
N ASP A 80 28.50 -15.69 3.42
CA ASP A 80 29.09 -14.74 2.49
C ASP A 80 30.30 -15.33 1.76
N ASP A 81 30.60 -14.71 0.63
CA ASP A 81 31.73 -14.97 -0.22
C ASP A 81 32.62 -13.74 -0.30
N LEU A 82 33.93 -13.94 -0.37
CA LEU A 82 34.88 -12.84 -0.45
C LEU A 82 34.88 -12.14 -1.82
N GLU A 83 34.56 -12.87 -2.90
CA GLU A 83 34.52 -12.31 -4.26
C GLU A 83 33.10 -11.85 -4.65
N THR A 84 32.08 -12.60 -4.23
CA THR A 84 30.69 -12.43 -4.69
C THR A 84 29.77 -11.75 -3.66
N GLY A 85 30.19 -11.65 -2.39
CA GLY A 85 29.39 -11.07 -1.31
C GLY A 85 28.34 -12.05 -0.73
N LYS A 86 27.20 -11.52 -0.26
CA LYS A 86 26.15 -12.32 0.42
C LYS A 86 25.54 -13.35 -0.54
N ARG A 87 25.42 -14.60 -0.08
CA ARG A 87 24.87 -15.70 -0.90
C ARG A 87 23.34 -15.67 -1.00
N LEU A 88 22.67 -15.05 -0.04
CA LEU A 88 21.23 -14.84 -0.06
C LEU A 88 20.88 -13.38 -0.37
N THR A 89 19.68 -13.21 -0.89
CA THR A 89 19.08 -11.91 -1.22
C THR A 89 19.10 -10.95 -0.03
N GLN A 90 19.45 -9.70 -0.30
CA GLN A 90 19.36 -8.60 0.68
C GLN A 90 17.99 -7.89 0.62
N GLY A 91 17.10 -8.32 -0.29
CA GLY A 91 15.76 -7.80 -0.49
C GLY A 91 14.65 -8.68 0.12
N ALA A 92 14.98 -9.54 1.08
CA ALA A 92 14.02 -10.48 1.67
C ALA A 92 12.78 -9.77 2.26
N ALA A 93 12.98 -8.63 2.93
CA ALA A 93 11.88 -7.81 3.44
C ALA A 93 10.94 -7.32 2.33
N LEU A 94 11.47 -6.90 1.19
CA LEU A 94 10.68 -6.45 0.03
C LEU A 94 9.86 -7.60 -0.58
N MET A 95 10.40 -8.82 -0.56
CA MET A 95 9.65 -10.01 -0.97
C MET A 95 8.52 -10.34 0.00
N VAL A 96 8.75 -10.22 1.32
CA VAL A 96 7.68 -10.40 2.33
C VAL A 96 6.59 -9.35 2.15
N MET A 97 6.96 -8.07 2.00
CA MET A 97 6.00 -6.99 1.72
C MET A 97 5.18 -7.25 0.46
N SER A 98 5.83 -7.66 -0.64
CA SER A 98 5.14 -8.00 -1.89
C SER A 98 4.20 -9.19 -1.74
N ALA A 99 4.62 -10.23 -1.01
CA ALA A 99 3.80 -11.42 -0.77
C ALA A 99 2.57 -11.10 0.08
N LEU A 100 2.73 -10.35 1.17
CA LEU A 100 1.64 -9.90 2.04
C LEU A 100 0.66 -8.99 1.28
N SER A 101 1.18 -8.08 0.45
CA SER A 101 0.36 -7.25 -0.43
C SER A 101 -0.46 -8.08 -1.43
N LYS A 102 0.17 -9.08 -2.09
CA LYS A 102 -0.54 -10.02 -2.97
C LYS A 102 -1.58 -10.88 -2.24
N ALA A 103 -1.36 -11.18 -0.96
CA ALA A 103 -2.31 -11.90 -0.11
C ALA A 103 -3.38 -10.98 0.52
N GLY A 104 -3.41 -9.68 0.20
CA GLY A 104 -4.40 -8.75 0.72
C GLY A 104 -4.26 -8.42 2.22
N VAL A 105 -3.11 -8.68 2.82
CA VAL A 105 -2.86 -8.38 4.24
C VAL A 105 -2.59 -6.88 4.40
N PRO A 106 -3.35 -6.15 5.23
CA PRO A 106 -3.07 -4.74 5.48
C PRO A 106 -1.78 -4.61 6.27
N MET A 107 -0.89 -3.74 5.79
CA MET A 107 0.46 -3.62 6.30
C MET A 107 0.88 -2.16 6.48
N VAL A 108 1.78 -1.94 7.44
CA VAL A 108 2.49 -0.67 7.63
C VAL A 108 3.99 -0.88 7.43
N GLU A 109 4.60 0.11 6.80
CA GLU A 109 6.03 0.12 6.49
C GLU A 109 6.84 0.38 7.77
N ARG A 110 7.81 -0.48 8.07
CA ARG A 110 8.82 -0.33 9.14
C ARG A 110 10.20 -0.86 8.71
N PHE A 111 10.41 -1.07 7.42
CA PHE A 111 11.67 -1.54 6.85
C PHE A 111 12.74 -0.44 6.94
N ASP A 112 12.35 0.80 6.63
CA ASP A 112 13.17 1.99 6.77
C ASP A 112 12.39 3.17 7.36
N THR A 113 12.34 3.21 8.69
CA THR A 113 11.71 4.33 9.42
C THR A 113 12.55 5.60 9.43
N SER A 114 13.77 5.60 8.86
CA SER A 114 14.68 6.75 8.96
C SER A 114 14.12 7.98 8.25
N VAL A 115 13.47 7.79 7.10
CA VAL A 115 12.82 8.87 6.35
C VAL A 115 11.66 9.44 7.16
N ALA A 116 10.79 8.58 7.70
CA ALA A 116 9.66 9.01 8.52
C ALA A 116 10.11 9.77 9.78
N GLU A 117 11.16 9.29 10.45
CA GLU A 117 11.74 9.98 11.61
C GLU A 117 12.37 11.32 11.22
N LEU A 118 13.07 11.38 10.10
CA LEU A 118 13.70 12.60 9.60
C LEU A 118 12.65 13.65 9.22
N GLU A 119 11.58 13.25 8.54
CA GLU A 119 10.47 14.14 8.22
C GLU A 119 9.79 14.69 9.48
N LEU A 120 9.61 13.86 10.51
CA LEU A 120 9.08 14.30 11.79
C LEU A 120 10.02 15.31 12.47
N LYS A 121 11.33 15.07 12.45
CA LYS A 121 12.34 16.02 12.98
C LYS A 121 12.30 17.35 12.22
N TYR A 122 12.23 17.33 10.89
CA TYR A 122 12.15 18.54 10.08
C TYR A 122 10.82 19.28 10.25
N ALA A 123 9.71 18.57 10.35
CA ALA A 123 8.41 19.17 10.65
C ALA A 123 8.42 19.85 12.04
N ASN A 124 9.00 19.19 13.05
CA ASN A 124 9.13 19.75 14.40
C ASN A 124 9.98 21.04 14.40
N ASN A 125 11.05 21.07 13.59
CA ASN A 125 11.91 22.25 13.44
C ASN A 125 11.36 23.28 12.44
N LYS A 126 10.16 23.07 11.89
CA LYS A 126 9.51 23.95 10.89
C LYS A 126 10.33 24.13 9.61
N LEU A 127 11.11 23.12 9.23
CA LEU A 127 12.03 23.15 8.09
C LEU A 127 11.42 22.61 6.79
N ILE A 128 10.23 21.99 6.85
CA ILE A 128 9.56 21.41 5.67
C ILE A 128 8.12 21.93 5.52
N SER A 129 7.70 22.12 4.28
CA SER A 129 6.33 22.52 3.91
C SER A 129 5.93 21.83 2.59
N ASP A 130 4.65 21.53 2.42
CA ASP A 130 4.16 20.79 1.25
C ASP A 130 4.16 21.62 -0.05
N ARG A 131 4.23 22.95 0.07
CA ARG A 131 4.13 23.88 -1.08
C ARG A 131 5.40 24.71 -1.32
N GLY A 132 6.49 24.44 -0.59
CA GLY A 132 7.73 25.22 -0.68
C GLY A 132 7.61 26.65 -0.12
N GLY A 133 8.76 27.35 -0.08
CA GLY A 133 9.02 28.69 0.49
C GLY A 133 7.85 29.58 0.94
N ASN A 134 7.92 30.06 2.19
CA ASN A 134 6.97 30.97 2.87
C ASN A 134 5.54 30.44 3.10
N GLY A 135 5.24 29.19 2.74
CA GLY A 135 4.00 28.51 3.13
C GLY A 135 3.97 28.07 4.60
N PRO A 136 2.79 27.69 5.15
CA PRO A 136 2.71 27.13 6.48
C PRO A 136 3.55 25.85 6.59
N TYR A 137 4.30 25.72 7.69
CA TYR A 137 5.11 24.53 7.97
C TYR A 137 4.22 23.29 8.15
N ARG A 138 4.78 22.11 7.85
CA ARG A 138 4.11 20.82 8.05
C ARG A 138 3.82 20.63 9.54
N LYS A 139 2.53 20.49 9.89
CA LYS A 139 2.08 20.27 11.27
C LYS A 139 2.11 18.78 11.60
N ILE A 140 2.56 18.45 12.81
CA ILE A 140 2.49 17.09 13.34
C ILE A 140 1.11 16.95 14.02
N MET A 141 0.29 16.04 13.49
CA MET A 141 -1.05 15.77 14.00
C MET A 141 -1.05 14.46 14.79
N SER A 142 -1.83 14.39 15.86
CA SER A 142 -2.03 13.15 16.61
C SER A 142 -2.62 12.06 15.70
N GLY A 143 -2.04 10.85 15.76
CA GLY A 143 -2.49 9.71 14.94
C GLY A 143 -2.03 9.74 13.48
N SER A 144 -1.08 10.61 13.10
CA SER A 144 -0.56 10.68 11.72
C SER A 144 0.24 9.44 11.30
N VAL A 145 0.77 8.66 12.26
CA VAL A 145 1.50 7.42 12.00
C VAL A 145 0.58 6.24 12.31
N PRO A 146 0.28 5.36 11.33
CA PRO A 146 -0.57 4.21 11.55
C PRO A 146 0.11 3.19 12.47
N GLY A 147 -0.67 2.65 13.42
CA GLY A 147 -0.25 1.56 14.29
C GLY A 147 -0.33 0.19 13.60
N SER A 148 0.35 -0.79 14.19
CA SER A 148 0.25 -2.20 13.82
C SER A 148 -0.23 -3.02 15.01
N THR A 149 -0.87 -4.15 14.72
CA THR A 149 -1.26 -5.14 15.74
C THR A 149 -0.13 -6.14 16.02
N HIS A 150 0.69 -6.43 15.00
CA HIS A 150 1.78 -7.41 15.08
C HIS A 150 3.00 -6.91 14.29
N HIS A 151 4.16 -7.47 14.59
CA HIS A 151 5.44 -7.14 13.96
C HIS A 151 6.06 -8.39 13.32
N VAL A 152 6.59 -8.24 12.11
CA VAL A 152 7.23 -9.30 11.32
C VAL A 152 8.54 -8.78 10.74
#